data_AF-A0A074TC51-F1
#
_entry.id   AF-A0A074TC51-F1
#
_cell.length_a   1.000
_cell.length_b   1.000
_cell.length_c   1.000
_cell.angle_alpha   90.00
_cell.angle_beta   90.00
_cell.angle_gamma   90.00
#
_symmetry.space_group_name_H-M   'P 1'
#
loop_
_entity.id
_entity.type
_entity.pdbx_description
1 polymer ?
#
loop_
_entity_poly.entity_id
_entity_poly.type
_entity_poly.pdbx_seq_one_letter_code
_entity_poly.pdbx_strand_id
1 'polypeptide(L)'
;MTVELIVGNRRVQPQELREIPGGIEAEFSGAALNVLIDASFGSGDTIELWRGAHLPERLDVIDIRMEGCATTVTLSRAGAMALN
;
A
#
# COMPACT_ATOMS: atom_id res chain seq x y z
N MET A 1 -10.02 -3.77 15.09
CA MET A 1 -9.42 -2.46 14.75
C MET A 1 -9.53 -2.28 13.26
N THR A 2 -10.01 -1.14 12.76
CA THR A 2 -10.14 -0.89 11.32
C THR A 2 -8.80 -0.44 10.76
N VAL A 3 -8.35 -1.08 9.68
CA VAL A 3 -7.15 -0.72 8.93
C VAL A 3 -7.59 -0.05 7.63
N GLU A 4 -6.98 1.09 7.32
CA GLU A 4 -7.38 1.91 6.17
C GLU A 4 -6.14 2.35 5.40
N LEU A 5 -6.15 2.13 4.09
CA LEU A 5 -5.10 2.64 3.21
C LEU A 5 -5.59 3.92 2.55
N ILE A 6 -4.84 5.00 2.71
CA ILE A 6 -5.11 6.30 2.11
C ILE A 6 -4.00 6.61 1.11
N VAL A 7 -4.38 7.06 -0.08
CA VAL A 7 -3.45 7.51 -1.13
C VAL A 7 -3.80 8.95 -1.48
N GLY A 8 -2.93 9.89 -1.08
CA GLY A 8 -3.22 11.32 -1.11
C GLY A 8 -4.44 11.65 -0.25
N ASN A 9 -5.58 11.93 -0.89
CA ASN A 9 -6.87 12.18 -0.24
C ASN A 9 -7.92 11.10 -0.53
N ARG A 10 -7.52 9.98 -1.15
CA ARG A 10 -8.41 8.89 -1.58
C ARG A 10 -8.28 7.71 -0.64
N ARG A 11 -9.40 7.21 -0.14
CA ARG A 11 -9.42 5.92 0.55
C ARG A 11 -9.36 4.80 -0.48
N VAL A 12 -8.40 3.91 -0.32
CA VAL A 12 -8.17 2.75 -1.19
C VAL A 12 -8.45 1.49 -0.38
N GLN A 13 -9.29 0.61 -0.91
CA GLN A 13 -9.61 -0.65 -0.27
C GLN A 13 -8.98 -1.79 -1.08
N PRO A 14 -7.95 -2.47 -0.54
CA PRO A 14 -7.45 -3.69 -1.15
C PRO A 14 -8.47 -4.82 -1.00
N GLN A 15 -8.37 -5.82 -1.88
CA GLN A 15 -9.18 -7.03 -1.81
C GLN A 15 -8.74 -7.91 -0.64
N GLU A 16 -7.43 -8.05 -0.47
CA GLU A 16 -6.79 -8.73 0.66
C GLU A 16 -5.65 -7.85 1.20
N LEU A 17 -5.42 -7.91 2.50
CA LEU A 17 -4.32 -7.23 3.16
C LEU A 17 -3.76 -8.13 4.26
N ARG A 18 -2.43 -8.28 4.27
CA ARG A 18 -1.70 -8.95 5.34
C ARG A 18 -0.55 -8.08 5.85
N GLU A 19 -0.32 -8.13 7.15
CA GLU A 19 0.91 -7.60 7.74
C GLU A 19 2.09 -8.49 7.38
N ILE A 20 3.23 -7.86 7.12
CA ILE A 20 4.53 -8.53 7.03
C ILE A 20 5.55 -7.77 7.89
N PRO A 21 6.68 -8.38 8.27
CA PRO A 21 7.76 -7.64 8.90
C PRO A 21 8.15 -6.42 8.04
N GLY A 22 8.09 -5.22 8.64
CA GLY A 22 8.48 -3.97 7.96
C GLY A 22 7.41 -3.33 7.07
N GLY A 23 6.28 -4.00 6.78
CA GLY A 23 5.29 -3.44 5.85
C GLY A 23 3.95 -4.17 5.83
N ILE A 24 3.28 -4.10 4.68
CA ILE A 24 2.10 -4.88 4.34
C ILE A 24 2.26 -5.47 2.94
N GLU A 25 1.56 -6.57 2.69
CA GLU A 25 1.24 -7.02 1.34
C GLU A 25 -0.26 -6.88 1.14
N ALA A 26 -0.66 -6.37 -0.02
CA ALA A 26 -2.05 -6.15 -0.33
C ALA A 26 -2.35 -6.45 -1.79
N GLU A 27 -3.50 -7.05 -2.05
CA GLU A 27 -3.99 -7.31 -3.40
C GLU A 27 -4.88 -6.16 -3.86
N PHE A 28 -4.59 -5.64 -5.06
CA PHE A 28 -5.36 -4.56 -5.67
C PHE A 28 -5.86 -4.96 -7.06
N SER A 29 -6.97 -4.34 -7.46
CA SER A 29 -7.48 -4.43 -8.83
C SER A 29 -8.21 -3.14 -9.21
N GLY A 30 -8.41 -2.96 -10.53
CA GLY A 30 -9.18 -1.86 -11.08
C GLY A 30 -8.72 -0.47 -10.61
N ALA A 31 -9.67 0.36 -10.19
CA ALA A 31 -9.41 1.74 -9.80
C ALA A 31 -8.45 1.84 -8.60
N ALA A 32 -8.54 0.92 -7.64
CA ALA A 32 -7.67 0.93 -6.46
C ALA A 32 -6.19 0.73 -6.85
N LEU A 33 -5.91 -0.19 -7.77
CA LEU A 33 -4.58 -0.39 -8.32
C LEU A 33 -4.09 0.84 -9.09
N ASN A 34 -4.94 1.42 -9.95
CA ASN A 34 -4.57 2.60 -10.73
C ASN A 34 -4.17 3.80 -9.85
N VAL A 35 -4.92 4.03 -8.76
CA VAL A 35 -4.60 5.08 -7.78
C VAL A 35 -3.23 4.85 -7.16
N LEU A 36 -2.92 3.61 -6.79
CA LEU A 36 -1.65 3.26 -6.16
C LEU A 36 -0.46 3.41 -7.11
N ILE A 37 -0.61 2.97 -8.37
CA ILE A 37 0.41 3.09 -9.41
C ILE A 37 0.66 4.56 -9.75
N ASP A 38 -0.40 5.37 -9.90
CA ASP A 38 -0.30 6.80 -10.15
C ASP A 38 0.43 7.52 -9.00
N ALA A 39 0.12 7.21 -7.74
CA ALA A 39 0.84 7.77 -6.60
C ALA A 39 2.32 7.38 -6.57
N SER A 40 2.63 6.13 -6.92
CA SER A 40 3.99 5.59 -6.87
C SER A 40 4.90 6.11 -7.99
N PHE A 41 4.35 6.37 -9.19
CA PHE A 41 5.17 6.66 -10.38
C PHE A 41 4.78 7.94 -11.14
N GLY A 42 3.67 8.59 -10.78
CA GLY A 42 3.11 9.73 -11.49
C GLY A 42 2.96 10.97 -10.61
N SER A 43 1.94 10.99 -9.76
CA SER A 43 1.55 12.17 -8.97
C SER A 43 2.50 12.48 -7.81
N GLY A 44 3.16 11.46 -7.25
CA GLY A 44 3.98 11.59 -6.04
C GLY A 44 3.16 11.74 -4.75
N ASP A 45 1.86 11.40 -4.80
CA ASP A 45 0.99 11.35 -3.62
C ASP A 45 1.54 10.41 -2.55
N THR A 46 1.28 10.73 -1.27
CA THR A 46 1.66 9.85 -0.16
C THR A 46 0.76 8.63 -0.09
N ILE A 47 1.34 7.49 0.28
CA ILE A 47 0.60 6.27 0.63
C ILE A 47 0.70 6.11 2.13
N GLU A 48 -0.42 6.03 2.82
CA GLU A 48 -0.51 6.06 4.27
C GLU A 48 -1.42 4.94 4.80
N LEU A 49 -0.95 4.26 5.83
CA LEU A 49 -1.69 3.24 6.54
C LEU A 49 -2.19 3.80 7.87
N TRP A 50 -3.50 3.78 8.04
CA TRP A 50 -4.20 4.27 9.23
C TRP A 50 -4.71 3.10 10.06
N ARG A 51 -4.44 3.15 11.37
CA ARG A 51 -4.84 2.11 12.34
C ARG A 51 -5.48 2.74 13.57
N GLY A 52 -6.81 2.84 13.58
CA GLY A 52 -7.53 3.39 14.71
C GLY A 52 -7.00 4.77 15.11
N ALA A 53 -6.52 4.90 16.36
CA ALA A 53 -6.05 6.17 16.92
C ALA A 53 -4.53 6.41 16.76
N HIS A 54 -3.80 5.56 16.05
CA HIS A 54 -2.38 5.75 15.79
C HIS A 54 -2.15 6.81 14.70
N LEU A 55 -0.98 7.45 14.73
CA LEU A 55 -0.53 8.31 13.63
C LEU A 55 -0.40 7.48 12.34
N PRO A 56 -0.70 8.07 11.17
CA PRO A 56 -0.54 7.39 9.90
C PRO A 56 0.90 6.95 9.65
N GLU A 57 1.05 5.73 9.18
CA GLU A 57 2.34 5.17 8.77
C GLU A 57 2.53 5.40 7.27
N ARG A 58 3.52 6.19 6.88
CA ARG A 58 3.86 6.37 5.45
C ARG A 58 4.46 5.09 4.89
N LEU A 59 4.01 4.69 3.72
CA LEU A 59 4.47 3.51 3.00
C LEU A 59 5.05 3.87 1.63
N ASP A 60 5.97 3.04 1.17
CA ASP A 60 6.54 3.06 -0.18
C ASP A 60 6.27 1.71 -0.85
N VAL A 61 5.90 1.73 -2.14
CA VAL A 61 5.79 0.50 -2.93
C VAL A 61 7.19 -0.01 -3.25
N ILE A 62 7.48 -1.26 -2.88
CA ILE A 62 8.80 -1.88 -3.09
C ILE A 62 8.76 -3.08 -4.03
N ASP A 63 7.60 -3.71 -4.21
CA ASP A 63 7.42 -4.80 -5.16
C ASP A 63 5.98 -4.81 -5.69
N ILE A 64 5.84 -5.15 -6.97
CA ILE A 64 4.55 -5.34 -7.64
C ILE A 64 4.64 -6.65 -8.40
N ARG A 65 3.80 -7.60 -8.02
CA ARG A 65 3.74 -8.92 -8.64
C ARG A 65 2.37 -9.16 -9.24
N MET A 66 2.36 -9.52 -10.51
CA MET A 66 1.17 -9.82 -11.29
C MET A 66 1.17 -11.31 -11.64
N GLU A 67 0.23 -12.07 -11.08
CA GLU A 67 0.10 -13.51 -11.30
C GLU A 67 -1.37 -13.86 -11.58
N GLY A 68 -1.64 -14.42 -12.76
CA GLY A 68 -3.01 -14.72 -13.19
C GLY A 68 -3.90 -13.48 -13.24
N CYS A 69 -4.94 -13.45 -12.40
CA CYS A 69 -5.86 -12.31 -12.28
C CYS A 69 -5.62 -11.46 -11.02
N ALA A 70 -4.55 -11.71 -10.27
CA ALA A 70 -4.22 -11.00 -9.04
C ALA A 70 -3.02 -10.06 -9.25
N THR A 71 -3.08 -8.88 -8.64
CA THR A 71 -1.93 -7.98 -8.51
C THR A 71 -1.64 -7.76 -7.04
N THR A 72 -0.59 -8.40 -6.54
CA THR A 72 -0.09 -8.23 -5.17
C THR A 72 0.94 -7.11 -5.16
N VAL A 73 0.79 -6.17 -4.24
CA VAL A 73 1.72 -5.07 -4.04
C VAL A 73 2.29 -5.18 -2.63
N THR A 74 3.61 -5.13 -2.53
CA THR A 74 4.33 -5.08 -1.25
C THR A 74 4.65 -3.62 -0.94
N LEU A 75 4.17 -3.15 0.21
CA LEU A 75 4.39 -1.80 0.69
C LEU A 75 5.22 -1.82 1.96
N SER A 76 6.38 -1.19 1.93
CA SER A 76 7.28 -1.06 3.09
C SER A 76 7.00 0.23 3.83
N ARG A 77 7.16 0.23 5.17
CA ARG A 77 7.16 1.48 5.95
C ARG A 77 8.33 2.34 5.51
N ALA A 78 8.08 3.63 5.25
CA ALA A 78 9.13 4.54 4.81
C ALA A 78 10.29 4.55 5.83
N GLY A 79 11.50 4.25 5.36
CA GLY A 79 12.70 4.13 6.20
C GLY A 79 12.92 2.75 6.85
N ALA A 80 12.05 1.76 6.63
CA ALA A 80 12.36 0.37 6.94
C ALA A 80 13.43 -0.13 5.96
N MET A 81 14.60 -0.48 6.47
CA MET A 81 15.66 -1.09 5.66
C MET A 81 15.14 -2.40 5.08
N ALA A 82 15.26 -2.57 3.76
CA ALA A 82 15.16 -3.89 3.15
C ALA A 82 16.24 -4.78 3.79
N LEU A 83 15.82 -5.82 4.51
CA LEU A 83 16.73 -6.84 5.02
C LEU A 83 17.18 -7.67 3.81
N ASN A 84 18.42 -7.44 3.38
CA ASN A 84 19.12 -8.28 2.41
C ASN A 84 19.52 -9.62 3.03
#